data_AF-A0A851IJR2-F1
#
_entry.id   AF-A0A851IJR2-F1
#
_cell.length_a   1.000
_cell.length_b   1.000
_cell.length_c   1.000
_cell.angle_alpha   90.00
_cell.angle_beta   90.00
_cell.angle_gamma   90.00
#
_symmetry.space_group_name_H-M   'P 1'
#
loop_
_entity.id
_entity.type
_entity.pdbx_description
1 polymer ?
#
loop_
_entity_poly.entity_id
_entity_poly.type
_entity_poly.pdbx_seq_one_letter_code
_entity_poly.pdbx_strand_id
1 'polypeptide(L)'
;MKKNTDKLVTKQDNPLGLILFSIIYFLVQEGIYPALAYLFWFASALFSTAIFFVAPEHILKISVIVFSVISLIIILGIMYFLGYLCKGFLKKMNKKALIWIMIAILVYFVFRAIFENKNSSIMSYLTNGKKYIFCIMSHISFVIGAFYNDKVKKILGSIKFKRK
;
A
#
# COMPACT_ATOMS: atom_id res chain seq x y z
N MET A 1 -9.69 -43.15 -29.33
CA MET A 1 -8.81 -42.00 -29.00
C MET A 1 -9.52 -41.12 -27.98
N LYS A 2 -9.29 -41.35 -26.68
CA LYS A 2 -9.97 -40.65 -25.58
C LYS A 2 -9.27 -39.30 -25.37
N LYS A 3 -9.93 -38.21 -25.73
CA LYS A 3 -9.39 -36.84 -25.63
C LYS A 3 -9.32 -36.48 -24.14
N ASN A 4 -8.11 -36.21 -23.65
CA ASN A 4 -7.84 -35.78 -22.27
C ASN A 4 -8.47 -34.41 -22.00
N THR A 5 -9.76 -34.36 -21.70
CA THR A 5 -10.46 -33.17 -21.17
C THR A 5 -10.38 -33.07 -19.65
N ASP A 6 -9.63 -33.96 -19.00
CA ASP A 6 -9.63 -34.10 -17.53
C ASP A 6 -8.45 -33.40 -16.83
N LYS A 7 -7.76 -32.47 -17.50
CA LYS A 7 -6.71 -31.63 -16.87
C LYS A 7 -7.15 -30.19 -16.58
N LEU A 8 -8.42 -29.86 -16.80
CA LEU A 8 -8.93 -28.49 -16.65
C LEU A 8 -9.64 -28.23 -15.31
N VAL A 9 -9.84 -29.27 -14.50
CA VAL A 9 -10.51 -29.16 -13.19
C VAL A 9 -9.71 -29.97 -12.19
N THR A 10 -8.86 -29.30 -11.41
CA THR A 10 -8.32 -29.71 -10.08
C THR A 10 -7.05 -28.90 -9.74
N LYS A 11 -7.07 -27.58 -9.91
CA LYS A 11 -6.41 -26.77 -8.88
C LYS A 11 -7.50 -26.51 -7.88
N GLN A 12 -7.44 -27.23 -6.76
CA GLN A 12 -8.30 -26.96 -5.62
C GLN A 12 -7.92 -25.55 -5.17
N ASP A 13 -8.57 -24.57 -5.79
CA ASP A 13 -8.56 -23.19 -5.35
C ASP A 13 -8.94 -23.28 -3.87
N ASN A 14 -8.22 -22.60 -3.00
CA ASN A 14 -8.58 -22.49 -1.60
C ASN A 14 -9.51 -21.26 -1.49
N PRO A 15 -10.82 -21.35 -1.84
CA PRO A 15 -11.70 -20.19 -1.83
C PRO A 15 -11.78 -19.60 -0.43
N LEU A 16 -11.76 -20.45 0.61
CA LEU A 16 -11.75 -20.04 2.01
C LEU A 16 -10.52 -19.20 2.35
N GLY A 17 -9.32 -19.63 1.94
CA GLY A 17 -8.10 -18.85 2.17
C GLY A 17 -8.11 -17.50 1.45
N LEU A 18 -8.78 -17.42 0.29
CA LEU A 18 -8.92 -16.21 -0.50
C LEU A 18 -9.96 -15.23 0.05
N ILE A 19 -11.10 -15.75 0.50
CA ILE A 19 -12.11 -14.96 1.21
C ILE A 19 -11.53 -14.44 2.52
N LEU A 20 -10.90 -15.29 3.32
CA LEU A 20 -10.31 -14.92 4.60
C LEU A 20 -9.22 -13.86 4.43
N PHE A 21 -8.30 -14.07 3.49
CA PHE A 21 -7.27 -13.08 3.17
C PHE A 21 -7.90 -11.75 2.72
N SER A 22 -8.91 -11.78 1.85
CA SER A 22 -9.59 -10.57 1.37
C SER A 22 -10.24 -9.78 2.50
N ILE A 23 -10.92 -10.47 3.44
CA ILE A 23 -11.57 -9.82 4.58
C ILE A 23 -10.53 -9.19 5.50
N ILE A 24 -9.49 -9.96 5.88
CA ILE A 24 -8.42 -9.46 6.76
C ILE A 24 -7.70 -8.28 6.09
N TYR A 25 -7.36 -8.42 4.82
CA TYR A 25 -6.66 -7.37 4.08
C TYR A 25 -7.50 -6.10 3.96
N PHE A 26 -8.80 -6.24 3.66
CA PHE A 26 -9.73 -5.12 3.66
C PHE A 26 -9.81 -4.44 5.03
N LEU A 27 -9.92 -5.20 6.13
CA LEU A 27 -9.94 -4.65 7.49
C LEU A 27 -8.65 -3.92 7.85
N VAL A 28 -7.50 -4.47 7.47
CA VAL A 28 -6.19 -3.83 7.65
C VAL A 28 -6.12 -2.52 6.87
N GLN A 29 -6.62 -2.50 5.64
CA GLN A 29 -6.58 -1.32 4.78
C GLN A 29 -7.59 -0.24 5.18
N GLU A 30 -8.72 -0.63 5.76
CA GLU A 30 -9.79 0.27 6.19
C GLU A 30 -9.56 0.81 7.60
N GLY A 31 -8.98 0.01 8.51
CA GLY A 31 -8.71 0.41 9.89
C GLY A 31 -7.28 0.88 10.12
N ILE A 32 -6.31 0.02 9.80
CA ILE A 32 -4.91 0.22 10.20
C ILE A 32 -4.21 1.25 9.32
N TYR A 33 -4.41 1.23 7.99
CA TYR A 33 -3.71 2.15 7.09
C TYR A 33 -4.12 3.63 7.28
N PRO A 34 -5.40 3.96 7.52
CA PRO A 34 -5.78 5.31 7.90
C PRO A 34 -5.19 5.74 9.24
N ALA A 35 -5.16 4.84 10.23
CA ALA A 35 -4.52 5.11 11.53
C ALA A 35 -3.01 5.38 11.37
N LEU A 36 -2.31 4.61 10.54
CA LEU A 36 -0.91 4.84 10.15
C LEU A 36 -0.74 6.20 9.47
N ALA A 37 -1.65 6.60 8.60
CA ALA A 37 -1.62 7.91 7.94
C ALA A 37 -1.77 9.06 8.96
N TYR A 38 -2.67 8.92 9.93
CA TYR A 38 -2.83 9.88 11.03
C TYR A 38 -1.59 9.93 11.92
N LEU A 39 -1.02 8.79 12.30
CA LEU A 39 0.21 8.72 13.09
C LEU A 39 1.38 9.38 12.36
N PHE A 40 1.52 9.14 11.05
CA PHE A 40 2.52 9.78 10.21
C PHE A 40 2.37 11.31 10.20
N TRP A 41 1.15 11.81 10.04
CA TRP A 41 0.89 13.24 10.05
C TRP A 41 1.11 13.85 11.43
N PHE A 42 0.70 13.15 12.49
CA PHE A 42 0.92 13.54 13.87
C PHE A 42 2.41 13.63 14.22
N ALA A 43 3.21 12.63 13.84
CA ALA A 43 4.65 12.65 14.02
C ALA A 43 5.32 13.80 13.26
N SER A 44 4.87 14.05 12.01
CA SER A 44 5.35 15.19 11.22
C SER A 44 5.02 16.53 11.87
N ALA A 45 3.83 16.66 12.47
CA ALA A 45 3.41 17.85 13.21
C ALA A 45 4.23 18.06 14.49
N LEU A 46 4.47 17.02 15.28
CA LEU A 46 5.32 17.09 16.48
C LEU A 46 6.75 17.50 16.12
N PHE A 47 7.31 16.91 15.06
CA PHE A 47 8.64 17.28 14.57
C PHE A 47 8.68 18.75 14.12
N SER A 48 7.64 19.21 13.42
CA SER A 48 7.49 20.62 13.03
C SER A 48 7.47 21.55 14.25
N THR A 49 6.72 21.22 15.30
CA THR A 49 6.68 22.03 16.53
C THR A 49 8.01 22.02 17.27
N ALA A 50 8.73 20.88 17.31
CA ALA A 50 10.02 20.78 17.99
C ALA A 50 11.10 21.66 17.31
N ILE A 51 11.14 21.67 15.98
CA ILE A 51 12.07 22.49 15.20
C ILE A 51 11.69 23.98 15.24
N PHE A 52 10.40 24.33 15.40
CA PHE A 52 9.92 25.73 15.48
C PHE A 52 10.57 26.53 16.61
N PHE A 53 10.86 25.90 17.74
CA PHE A 53 11.52 26.57 18.86
C PHE A 53 13.03 26.79 18.66
N VAL A 54 13.62 26.22 17.60
CA VAL A 54 15.07 26.16 17.41
C VAL A 54 15.53 26.84 16.11
N ALA A 55 14.67 26.93 15.09
CA ALA A 55 15.08 27.33 13.75
C ALA A 55 14.18 28.40 13.09
N PRO A 56 14.74 29.23 12.18
CA PRO A 56 13.99 30.16 11.34
C PRO A 56 12.92 29.48 10.47
N GLU A 57 11.82 30.17 10.18
CA GLU A 57 10.65 29.61 9.46
C GLU A 57 10.97 28.96 8.11
N HIS A 58 11.90 29.53 7.35
CA HIS A 58 12.30 28.99 6.03
C HIS A 58 13.02 27.64 6.15
N ILE A 59 13.88 27.49 7.16
CA ILE A 59 14.63 26.26 7.43
C ILE A 59 13.69 25.17 7.95
N LEU A 60 12.71 25.56 8.77
CA LEU A 60 11.70 24.65 9.29
C LEU A 60 10.85 24.01 8.19
N LYS A 61 10.35 24.82 7.23
CA LYS A 61 9.53 24.30 6.12
C LYS A 61 10.28 23.23 5.32
N ILE A 62 11.55 23.47 5.02
CA ILE A 62 12.41 22.51 4.29
C ILE A 62 12.64 21.25 5.14
N SER A 63 13.00 21.43 6.41
CA SER A 63 13.23 20.34 7.38
C SER A 63 12.03 19.39 7.49
N VAL A 64 10.83 19.94 7.68
CA VAL A 64 9.59 19.16 7.81
C VAL A 64 9.26 18.40 6.53
N ILE A 65 9.45 19.04 5.36
CA ILE A 65 9.23 18.37 4.07
C ILE A 65 10.20 17.20 3.91
N VAL A 66 11.50 17.40 4.17
CA VAL A 66 12.52 16.34 4.04
C VAL A 66 12.22 15.18 5.00
N PHE A 67 11.93 15.48 6.27
CA PHE A 67 11.57 14.46 7.26
C PHE A 67 10.31 13.68 6.88
N SER A 68 9.28 14.38 6.40
CA SER A 68 8.02 13.78 5.96
C SER A 68 8.23 12.86 4.75
N VAL A 69 9.05 13.27 3.77
CA VAL A 69 9.40 12.45 2.60
C VAL A 69 10.19 11.20 3.01
N ILE A 70 11.20 11.33 3.89
CA ILE A 70 11.98 10.19 4.38
C ILE A 70 11.06 9.20 5.11
N SER A 71 10.22 9.71 6.00
CA SER A 71 9.27 8.89 6.77
C SER A 71 8.27 8.18 5.84
N LEU A 72 7.79 8.86 4.80
CA LEU A 72 6.91 8.27 3.79
C LEU A 72 7.60 7.13 3.03
N ILE A 73 8.87 7.33 2.61
CA ILE A 73 9.66 6.29 1.94
C ILE A 73 9.84 5.07 2.84
N ILE A 74 10.13 5.27 4.13
CA ILE A 74 10.29 4.18 5.09
C ILE A 74 8.99 3.37 5.21
N ILE A 75 7.86 4.05 5.39
CA ILE A 75 6.57 3.35 5.53
C ILE A 75 6.24 2.59 4.25
N LEU A 76 6.37 3.22 3.08
CA LEU A 76 6.15 2.54 1.79
C LEU A 76 7.07 1.32 1.62
N GLY A 77 8.31 1.40 2.09
CA GLY A 77 9.25 0.28 2.12
C GLY A 77 8.80 -0.86 3.03
N ILE A 78 8.25 -0.55 4.21
CA ILE A 78 7.65 -1.56 5.11
C ILE A 78 6.44 -2.21 4.42
N MET A 79 5.57 -1.45 3.76
CA MET A 79 4.41 -1.99 3.03
C MET A 79 4.84 -2.92 1.90
N TYR A 80 5.88 -2.53 1.15
CA TYR A 80 6.49 -3.37 0.13
C TYR A 80 7.00 -4.69 0.71
N PHE A 81 7.71 -4.60 1.85
CA PHE A 81 8.26 -5.78 2.52
C PHE A 81 7.16 -6.71 3.05
N LEU A 82 6.09 -6.16 3.62
CA LEU A 82 4.90 -6.93 3.99
C LEU A 82 4.30 -7.66 2.79
N GLY A 83 4.17 -6.98 1.65
CA GLY A 83 3.74 -7.61 0.39
C GLY A 83 4.65 -8.76 -0.03
N TYR A 84 5.97 -8.55 0.05
CA TYR A 84 6.96 -9.57 -0.26
C TYR A 84 6.85 -10.81 0.66
N LEU A 85 6.66 -10.62 1.97
CA LEU A 85 6.44 -11.71 2.90
C LEU A 85 5.18 -12.52 2.56
N CYS A 86 4.09 -11.82 2.19
CA CYS A 86 2.84 -12.44 1.79
C CYS A 86 2.93 -13.17 0.44
N LYS A 87 3.94 -12.91 -0.40
CA LYS A 87 4.10 -13.52 -1.73
C LYS A 87 3.99 -15.04 -1.72
N GLY A 88 4.60 -15.70 -0.73
CA GLY A 88 4.58 -17.17 -0.60
C GLY A 88 3.16 -17.72 -0.38
N PHE A 89 2.37 -17.02 0.43
CA PHE A 89 0.97 -17.35 0.69
C PHE A 89 0.09 -17.03 -0.53
N LEU A 90 0.24 -15.84 -1.11
CA LEU A 90 -0.52 -15.38 -2.27
C LEU A 90 -0.31 -16.25 -3.52
N LYS A 91 0.88 -16.83 -3.69
CA LYS A 91 1.19 -17.74 -4.82
C LYS A 91 0.43 -19.06 -4.74
N LYS A 92 0.00 -19.49 -3.54
CA LYS A 92 -0.80 -20.72 -3.35
C LYS A 92 -2.26 -20.53 -3.78
N MET A 93 -2.71 -19.29 -3.95
CA MET A 93 -4.10 -18.93 -4.22
C MET A 93 -4.38 -18.79 -5.73
N ASN A 94 -5.65 -18.67 -6.11
CA ASN A 94 -6.02 -18.41 -7.51
C ASN A 94 -5.61 -16.99 -7.91
N LYS A 95 -4.61 -16.88 -8.79
CA LYS A 95 -4.00 -15.62 -9.23
C LYS A 95 -5.02 -14.68 -9.88
N LYS A 96 -5.97 -15.19 -10.67
CA LYS A 96 -6.96 -14.35 -11.37
C LYS A 96 -7.94 -13.72 -10.39
N ALA A 97 -8.48 -14.53 -9.47
CA ALA A 97 -9.40 -14.06 -8.44
C ALA A 97 -8.73 -13.05 -7.49
N LEU A 98 -7.49 -13.32 -7.10
CA LEU A 98 -6.73 -12.44 -6.21
C LEU A 98 -6.45 -11.08 -6.85
N ILE A 99 -6.07 -11.03 -8.13
CA ILE A 99 -5.88 -9.75 -8.85
C ILE A 99 -7.19 -8.97 -8.92
N TRP A 100 -8.31 -9.64 -9.21
CA TRP A 100 -9.63 -9.01 -9.22
C TRP A 100 -9.99 -8.40 -7.87
N ILE A 101 -9.74 -9.10 -6.77
CA ILE A 101 -9.95 -8.59 -5.41
C ILE A 101 -9.07 -7.37 -5.12
N MET A 102 -7.77 -7.41 -5.46
CA MET A 102 -6.87 -6.28 -5.25
C MET A 102 -7.31 -5.04 -6.01
N ILE A 103 -7.86 -5.20 -7.23
CA ILE A 103 -8.43 -4.11 -8.03
C ILE A 103 -9.73 -3.61 -7.40
N ALA A 104 -10.63 -4.50 -6.99
CA ALA A 104 -11.90 -4.13 -6.37
C ALA A 104 -11.68 -3.29 -5.10
N ILE A 105 -10.73 -3.71 -4.25
CA ILE A 105 -10.35 -2.96 -3.04
C ILE A 105 -9.73 -1.60 -3.42
N LEU A 106 -8.84 -1.55 -4.41
CA LEU A 106 -8.29 -0.29 -4.88
C LEU A 106 -9.38 0.68 -5.38
N VAL A 107 -10.33 0.19 -6.18
CA VAL A 107 -11.45 0.97 -6.69
C VAL A 107 -12.34 1.46 -5.55
N TYR A 108 -12.61 0.62 -4.54
CA TYR A 108 -13.33 1.02 -3.34
C TYR A 108 -12.67 2.21 -2.64
N PHE A 109 -11.35 2.15 -2.40
CA PHE A 109 -10.60 3.24 -1.76
C PHE A 109 -10.53 4.51 -2.61
N VAL A 110 -10.37 4.37 -3.93
CA VAL A 110 -10.41 5.52 -4.86
C VAL A 110 -11.79 6.17 -4.86
N PHE A 111 -12.85 5.37 -4.91
CA PHE A 111 -14.22 5.87 -4.81
C PHE A 111 -14.43 6.61 -3.49
N ARG A 112 -13.98 6.04 -2.38
CA ARG A 112 -14.04 6.70 -1.07
C ARG A 112 -13.28 8.02 -1.01
N ALA A 113 -12.07 8.07 -1.56
CA ALA A 113 -11.27 9.29 -1.64
C ALA A 113 -11.97 10.43 -2.39
N ILE A 114 -12.77 10.08 -3.42
CA ILE A 114 -13.49 11.03 -4.27
C ILE A 114 -14.86 11.39 -3.67
N PHE A 115 -15.63 10.41 -3.19
CA PHE A 115 -17.06 10.57 -2.86
C PHE A 115 -17.36 10.81 -1.38
N GLU A 116 -16.53 10.31 -0.45
CA GLU A 116 -16.69 10.63 0.99
C GLU A 116 -16.47 12.13 1.27
N ASN A 117 -16.06 12.86 0.24
CA ASN A 117 -15.65 14.25 0.25
C ASN A 117 -16.76 15.24 -0.12
N LYS A 118 -17.93 14.79 -0.59
CA LYS A 118 -19.03 15.68 -1.03
C LYS A 118 -19.78 16.37 0.11
N ASN A 119 -19.71 15.82 1.34
CA ASN A 119 -20.49 16.29 2.50
C ASN A 119 -19.62 16.86 3.64
N SER A 120 -18.33 17.11 3.42
CA SER A 120 -17.38 17.51 4.47
C SER A 120 -16.78 18.90 4.21
N SER A 121 -16.49 19.65 5.28
CA SER A 121 -15.89 20.99 5.18
C SER A 121 -14.51 20.95 4.48
N ILE A 122 -14.07 22.06 3.88
CA ILE A 122 -12.77 22.19 3.18
C ILE A 122 -11.58 21.67 4.03
N MET A 123 -11.65 21.81 5.35
CA MET A 123 -10.64 21.30 6.29
C MET A 123 -10.68 19.76 6.39
N SER A 124 -11.87 19.17 6.41
CA SER A 124 -12.08 17.73 6.38
C SER A 124 -11.64 17.14 5.03
N TYR A 125 -11.89 17.85 3.92
CA TYR A 125 -11.43 17.48 2.58
C TYR A 125 -9.91 17.30 2.51
N LEU A 126 -9.17 18.25 3.05
CA LEU A 126 -7.70 18.23 3.08
C LEU A 126 -7.14 17.13 3.97
N THR A 127 -7.86 16.69 5.00
CA THR A 127 -7.35 15.74 6.00
C THR A 127 -7.81 14.30 5.70
N ASN A 128 -9.09 14.13 5.34
CA ASN A 128 -9.66 12.86 4.91
C ASN A 128 -9.27 12.48 3.48
N GLY A 129 -9.04 13.43 2.57
CA GLY A 129 -8.49 13.10 1.25
C GLY A 129 -7.06 12.52 1.34
N LYS A 130 -6.22 13.11 2.20
CA LYS A 130 -4.82 12.70 2.38
C LYS A 130 -4.67 11.28 2.94
N LYS A 131 -5.51 10.87 3.91
CA LYS A 131 -5.44 9.49 4.45
C LYS A 131 -5.72 8.43 3.38
N TYR A 132 -6.68 8.68 2.48
CA TYR A 132 -7.00 7.73 1.42
C TYR A 132 -5.93 7.70 0.33
N ILE A 133 -5.33 8.83 -0.02
CA ILE A 133 -4.16 8.88 -0.92
C ILE A 133 -3.02 8.04 -0.34
N PHE A 134 -2.73 8.18 0.95
CA PHE A 134 -1.73 7.37 1.65
C PHE A 134 -2.07 5.87 1.62
N CYS A 135 -3.35 5.51 1.83
CA CYS A 135 -3.80 4.12 1.75
C CYS A 135 -3.65 3.55 0.33
N ILE A 136 -3.96 4.32 -0.71
CA ILE A 136 -3.80 3.93 -2.12
C ILE A 136 -2.32 3.70 -2.45
N MET A 137 -1.43 4.62 -2.07
CA MET A 137 0.01 4.45 -2.27
C MET A 137 0.57 3.23 -1.52
N SER A 138 0.12 3.02 -0.29
CA SER A 138 0.50 1.86 0.53
C SER A 138 0.01 0.54 -0.09
N HIS A 139 -1.22 0.51 -0.60
CA HIS A 139 -1.79 -0.61 -1.36
C HIS A 139 -0.98 -0.94 -2.60
N ILE A 140 -0.63 0.07 -3.39
CA ILE A 140 0.21 -0.10 -4.58
C ILE A 140 1.57 -0.67 -4.18
N SER A 141 2.21 -0.13 -3.14
CA SER A 141 3.50 -0.64 -2.64
C SER A 141 3.41 -2.11 -2.23
N PHE A 142 2.36 -2.48 -1.49
CA PHE A 142 2.09 -3.86 -1.10
C PHE A 142 1.90 -4.78 -2.32
N VAL A 143 1.10 -4.38 -3.30
CA VAL A 143 0.85 -5.14 -4.54
C VAL A 143 2.16 -5.34 -5.33
N ILE A 144 3.02 -4.32 -5.41
CA ILE A 144 4.33 -4.44 -6.07
C ILE A 144 5.19 -5.47 -5.32
N GLY A 145 5.25 -5.40 -3.99
CA GLY A 145 5.99 -6.37 -3.16
C GLY A 145 5.46 -7.80 -3.32
N ALA A 146 4.14 -7.97 -3.32
CA ALA A 146 3.48 -9.26 -3.43
C ALA A 146 3.64 -9.93 -4.81
N PHE A 147 3.44 -9.18 -5.90
CA PHE A 147 3.35 -9.76 -7.25
C PHE A 147 4.53 -9.47 -8.16
N TYR A 148 5.19 -8.33 -7.97
CA TYR A 148 6.19 -7.81 -8.90
C TYR A 148 7.62 -7.82 -8.34
N ASN A 149 7.83 -8.31 -7.11
CA ASN A 149 9.15 -8.34 -6.49
C ASN A 149 10.23 -9.05 -7.34
N ASP A 150 9.90 -10.11 -8.09
CA ASP A 150 10.89 -10.78 -8.94
C ASP A 150 11.37 -9.88 -10.09
N LYS A 151 10.47 -9.04 -10.64
CA LYS A 151 10.84 -8.03 -11.64
C LYS A 151 11.68 -6.93 -11.01
N VAL A 152 11.28 -6.44 -9.83
CA VAL A 152 12.05 -5.43 -9.08
C VAL A 152 13.45 -5.95 -8.74
N LYS A 153 13.58 -7.19 -8.26
CA LYS A 153 14.86 -7.85 -7.96
C LYS A 153 15.74 -7.98 -9.21
N LYS A 154 15.16 -8.31 -10.36
CA LYS A 154 15.89 -8.38 -11.65
C LYS A 154 16.43 -7.00 -12.06
N ILE A 155 15.61 -5.95 -11.94
CA ILE A 155 16.01 -4.57 -12.23
C ILE A 155 17.12 -4.14 -11.27
N LEU A 156 16.93 -4.33 -9.96
CA LEU A 156 17.91 -3.97 -8.94
C LEU A 156 19.24 -4.71 -9.15
N GLY A 157 19.17 -6.00 -9.50
CA GLY A 157 20.35 -6.81 -9.85
C GLY A 157 21.08 -6.29 -11.08
N SER A 158 20.35 -5.90 -12.13
CA SER A 158 20.95 -5.34 -13.35
C SER A 158 21.62 -3.97 -13.12
N ILE A 159 21.07 -3.13 -12.24
CA ILE A 159 21.68 -1.85 -11.85
C ILE A 159 22.96 -2.10 -11.05
N LYS A 160 22.94 -3.07 -10.12
CA LYS A 160 24.11 -3.46 -9.33
C LYS A 160 25.24 -4.04 -10.19
N PHE A 161 24.89 -4.78 -11.24
CA PHE A 161 25.85 -5.37 -12.18
C PHE A 161 26.45 -4.35 -13.16
N LYS A 162 25.69 -3.31 -13.55
CA LYS A 162 26.19 -2.20 -14.37
C LYS A 162 27.16 -1.25 -13.65
N ARG A 163 27.27 -1.33 -12.32
CA ARG A 163 28.22 -0.54 -11.51
C ARG A 163 29.55 -1.27 -11.25
N LYS A 164 29.71 -2.50 -11.74
CA LYS A 164 31.00 -3.19 -11.84
C LYS A 164 31.55 -3.00 -13.25
#